data_AF-A0A4Z0FV23-F1
#
_entry.id   AF-A0A4Z0FV23-F1
#
_cell.length_a   1.000
_cell.length_b   1.000
_cell.length_c   1.000
_cell.angle_alpha   90.00
_cell.angle_beta   90.00
_cell.angle_gamma   90.00
#
_symmetry.space_group_name_H-M   'P 1'
#
loop_
_entity.id
_entity.type
_entity.pdbx_description
1 polymer ?
#
loop_
_entity_poly.entity_id
_entity_poly.type
_entity_poly.pdbx_seq_one_letter_code
_entity_poly.pdbx_strand_id
1 'polypeptide(L)' 'STLVLPAPIAPPGSTSVLIGGRPAARVGDMAGCGAPIVTGCPTVLIGG' A
#
# COMPACT_ATOMS: atom_id res chain seq x y z
N SER A 1 -15.67 -6.50 6.60
CA SER A 1 -14.99 -7.74 6.19
C SER A 1 -14.29 -7.49 4.87
N THR A 2 -13.07 -6.98 4.93
CA THR A 2 -12.28 -6.59 3.76
C THR A 2 -12.03 -7.82 2.92
N LEU A 3 -12.70 -7.86 1.77
CA LEU A 3 -12.64 -8.94 0.81
C LEU A 3 -11.17 -9.10 0.41
N VAL A 4 -10.57 -10.26 0.76
CA VAL A 4 -9.21 -10.65 0.37
C VAL A 4 -9.24 -10.85 -1.14
N LEU A 5 -9.22 -9.74 -1.86
CA LEU A 5 -8.92 -9.74 -3.27
C LEU A 5 -7.45 -10.17 -3.39
N PRO A 6 -7.05 -10.88 -4.46
CA PRO A 6 -5.65 -11.18 -4.75
C PRO A 6 -4.89 -9.90 -5.19
N ALA A 7 -5.09 -8.81 -4.45
CA ALA A 7 -4.40 -7.55 -4.61
C ALA A 7 -3.20 -7.54 -3.65
N PRO A 8 -2.01 -7.08 -4.11
CA PRO A 8 -0.84 -6.98 -3.24
C PRO A 8 -1.08 -6.09 -2.01
N ILE A 9 -1.91 -5.05 -2.17
CA ILE A 9 -2.30 -4.12 -1.10
C ILE A 9 -3.81 -4.11 -0.91
N ALA A 10 -4.25 -3.96 0.33
CA ALA A 10 -5.62 -3.62 0.65
C ALA A 10 -5.84 -2.11 0.40
N PRO A 11 -7.04 -1.71 -0.06
CA PRO A 11 -7.39 -0.29 -0.22
C PRO A 11 -7.25 0.48 1.11
N PRO A 12 -6.94 1.79 1.07
CA PRO A 12 -6.85 2.64 -0.12
C PRO A 12 -5.44 2.83 -0.72
N GLY A 13 -4.35 2.45 -0.04
CA GLY A 13 -2.98 2.83 -0.43
C GLY A 13 -2.77 4.36 -0.41
N SER A 14 -1.78 4.87 -1.16
CA SER A 14 -1.56 6.32 -1.32
C SER A 14 -2.63 6.98 -2.21
N THR A 15 -3.20 8.09 -1.74
CA THR A 15 -4.23 8.86 -2.47
C THR A 15 -3.67 9.83 -3.51
N SER A 16 -2.38 10.16 -3.43
CA SER A 16 -1.73 11.15 -4.30
C SER A 16 -0.72 10.53 -5.27
N VAL A 17 -0.08 9.42 -4.89
CA VAL A 17 0.97 8.78 -5.71
C VAL A 17 0.43 7.48 -6.29
N LEU A 18 0.43 7.40 -7.62
CA LEU A 18 0.06 6.21 -8.37
C LEU A 18 1.28 5.59 -9.04
N ILE A 19 1.44 4.27 -8.94
CA ILE A 19 2.45 3.49 -9.65
C ILE A 19 1.72 2.60 -10.66
N GLY A 20 1.93 2.83 -11.96
CA GLY A 20 1.23 2.08 -13.01
C GLY A 20 -0.30 2.22 -12.95
N GLY A 21 -0.81 3.38 -12.52
CA GLY A 21 -2.25 3.66 -12.40
C GLY A 21 -2.92 3.08 -11.14
N ARG A 22 -2.17 2.49 -10.22
CA ARG A 22 -2.67 1.96 -8.94
C ARG A 22 -2.10 2.76 -7.75
N PRO A 23 -2.83 2.91 -6.64
CA PRO A 23 -2.31 3.51 -5.41
C PRO A 23 -0.98 2.89 -4.98
N ALA A 24 0.01 3.73 -4.69
CA ALA A 24 1.30 3.27 -4.21
C ALA A 24 1.20 2.74 -2.76
N ALA A 25 1.86 1.63 -2.48
CA ALA A 25 1.94 1.03 -1.15
C ALA A 25 2.90 1.80 -0.24
N ARG A 26 2.55 1.98 1.03
CA ARG A 26 3.35 2.70 2.03
C ARG A 26 3.50 1.90 3.31
N VAL A 27 4.50 2.24 4.10
CA VAL A 27 4.61 1.73 5.48
C VAL A 27 3.34 2.14 6.24
N GLY A 28 2.70 1.18 6.88
CA GLY A 28 1.41 1.34 7.56
C GLY A 28 0.18 0.90 6.75
N ASP A 29 0.29 0.73 5.42
CA ASP A 29 -0.80 0.16 4.63
C ASP A 29 -0.97 -1.34 4.93
N MET A 30 -2.17 -1.88 4.73
CA MET A 30 -2.42 -3.33 4.83
C MET A 30 -2.07 -4.02 3.51
N ALA A 31 -1.36 -5.14 3.58
CA ALA A 31 -1.22 -6.09 2.49
C ALA A 31 -2.56 -6.82 2.24
N GLY A 32 -2.71 -7.43 1.06
CA GLY A 32 -3.92 -8.20 0.71
C GLY A 32 -4.23 -9.35 1.69
N CYS A 33 -3.21 -9.90 2.35
CA CYS A 33 -3.36 -10.93 3.39
C CYS A 33 -3.78 -10.37 4.76
N GLY A 34 -3.94 -9.06 4.91
CA GLY A 34 -4.35 -8.40 6.15
C GLY A 34 -3.20 -8.06 7.12
N ALA A 35 -1.94 -8.31 6.75
CA ALA A 35 -0.77 -7.91 7.53
C ALA A 35 -0.31 -6.47 7.15
N PRO A 36 0.19 -5.66 8.09
CA PRO A 36 0.70 -4.33 7.78
C PRO A 36 2.05 -4.37 7.07
N ILE A 37 2.30 -3.39 6.20
CA ILE A 37 3.63 -3.13 5.63
C ILE A 37 4.47 -2.42 6.70
N VAL A 38 5.47 -3.11 7.23
CA VAL A 38 6.28 -2.61 8.35
C VAL A 38 7.56 -1.89 7.92
N THR A 39 8.05 -2.15 6.70
CA THR A 39 9.34 -1.64 6.23
C THR A 39 9.29 -1.31 4.73
N GLY A 40 9.97 -0.22 4.35
CA GLY A 40 10.19 0.20 2.97
C GLY A 40 11.61 0.74 2.76
N CYS A 41 11.84 1.45 1.66
CA CYS A 41 13.12 2.11 1.42
C CYS A 41 13.29 3.32 2.36
N PRO A 42 14.37 3.40 3.16
CA PRO A 42 14.52 4.47 4.16
C PRO A 42 14.74 5.86 3.54
N THR A 43 15.12 5.93 2.26
CA THR A 43 15.38 7.20 1.54
C THR A 43 14.22 7.63 0.65
N VAL A 44 13.18 6.80 0.50
CA VAL A 44 12.06 7.08 -0.41
C VAL A 44 10.76 7.16 0.37
N LEU A 45 10.16 8.35 0.37
CA LEU A 45 8.85 8.63 0.96
C LEU A 45 7.81 8.77 -0.15
N ILE A 46 6.70 8.04 -0.01
CA ILE A 46 5.60 8.05 -0.99
C ILE A 46 4.52 9.02 -0.49
N GLY A 47 4.35 10.14 -1.20
CA GLY A 47 3.29 11.11 -0.93
C GLY A 47 3.63 12.22 0.08
N GLY A 48 4.91 12.37 0.44
CA GLY A 48 5.39 13.36 1.41
C GLY A 48 5.55 12.77 2.80
#